data_AF-A0A545U3N5-F1
#
_entry.id   AF-A0A545U3N5-F1
#
_cell.length_a   1.000
_cell.length_b   1.000
_cell.length_c   1.000
_cell.angle_alpha   90.00
_cell.angle_beta   90.00
_cell.angle_gamma   90.00
#
_symmetry.space_group_name_H-M   'P 1'
#
loop_
_entity.id
_entity.type
_entity.pdbx_description
1 polymer ?
#
loop_
_entity_poly.entity_id
_entity_poly.type
_entity_poly.pdbx_seq_one_letter_code
_entity_poly.pdbx_strand_id
1 'polypeptide(L)' 'MEYLDSGHPEWPQMWEALANQPLNGGNALCVNEGKCWEYLGSTIDHHNFRHELHPDTGKAEYIYIERIRAAMGWS' A
#
# COMPACT_ATOMS: atom_id res chain seq x y z
N MET A 1 5.71 -1.54 14.64
CA MET A 1 5.73 -1.41 13.17
C MET A 1 6.78 -2.39 12.67
N GLU A 2 6.40 -3.31 11.81
CA GLU A 2 7.27 -4.34 11.24
C GLU A 2 7.51 -4.06 9.75
N TYR A 3 8.69 -4.40 9.24
CA TYR A 3 8.96 -4.37 7.81
C TYR A 3 8.79 -5.79 7.28
N LEU A 4 7.93 -5.91 6.27
CA LEU A 4 7.79 -7.16 5.54
C LEU A 4 8.86 -7.15 4.46
N ASP A 5 9.50 -8.29 4.24
CA ASP A 5 10.41 -8.45 3.11
C ASP A 5 9.62 -8.67 1.82
N SER A 6 10.26 -8.41 0.68
CA SER A 6 9.70 -8.70 -0.65
C SER A 6 9.28 -10.16 -0.87
N GLY A 7 9.86 -11.10 -0.12
CA GLY A 7 9.46 -12.51 -0.12
C GLY A 7 8.24 -12.84 0.74
N HIS A 8 7.69 -11.87 1.49
CA HIS A 8 6.52 -12.12 2.33
C HIS A 8 5.28 -12.38 1.46
N PRO A 9 4.43 -13.38 1.77
CA PRO A 9 3.25 -13.70 0.95
C PRO A 9 2.22 -12.56 0.85
N GLU A 10 2.19 -11.65 1.84
CA GLU A 10 1.35 -10.44 1.80
C GLU A 10 1.92 -9.36 0.86
N TRP A 11 3.22 -9.40 0.52
CA TRP A 11 3.89 -8.37 -0.28
C TRP A 11 3.21 -8.11 -1.63
N PRO A 12 2.96 -9.10 -2.50
CA PRO A 12 2.25 -8.84 -3.76
C PRO A 12 0.80 -8.36 -3.54
N GLN A 13 0.12 -8.89 -2.52
CA GLN A 13 -1.29 -8.56 -2.23
C GLN A 13 -1.45 -7.12 -1.78
N MET A 14 -0.54 -6.61 -0.93
CA MET A 14 -0.61 -5.23 -0.47
C MET A 14 -0.37 -4.21 -1.59
N TRP A 15 0.55 -4.50 -2.53
CA TRP A 15 0.80 -3.63 -3.69
C TRP A 15 -0.36 -3.66 -4.69
N GLU A 16 -0.99 -4.81 -4.90
CA GLU A 16 -2.20 -4.93 -5.72
C GLU A 16 -3.38 -4.17 -5.08
N ALA A 17 -3.59 -4.32 -3.78
CA ALA A 17 -4.63 -3.58 -3.04
C ALA A 17 -4.39 -2.06 -3.04
N LEU A 18 -3.12 -1.63 -3.00
CA LEU A 18 -2.74 -0.23 -3.20
C LEU A 18 -3.11 0.26 -4.59
N ALA A 19 -2.79 -0.49 -5.64
CA ALA A 19 -3.13 -0.14 -7.02
C ALA A 19 -4.63 0.07 -7.23
N ASN A 20 -5.44 -0.77 -6.58
CA ASN A 20 -6.90 -0.72 -6.65
C ASN A 20 -7.54 0.41 -5.84
N GLN A 21 -6.77 1.20 -5.09
CA GLN A 21 -7.31 2.37 -4.42
C GLN A 21 -7.87 3.35 -5.47
N PRO A 22 -9.06 3.95 -5.23
CA PRO A 22 -9.66 4.89 -6.17
C PRO A 22 -8.72 6.04 -6.54
N LEU A 23 -7.88 6.45 -5.60
CA LEU A 23 -6.88 7.50 -5.78
C LEU A 23 -5.80 7.14 -6.80
N ASN A 24 -5.46 5.85 -6.93
CA ASN A 24 -4.43 5.38 -7.84
C ASN A 24 -4.97 5.00 -9.22
N GLY A 25 -6.30 4.90 -9.39
CA GLY A 25 -6.91 4.58 -10.68
C GLY A 25 -6.45 3.26 -11.31
N GLY A 26 -6.00 2.29 -10.49
CA GLY A 26 -5.42 1.02 -10.97
C GLY A 26 -3.89 1.06 -11.17
N ASN A 27 -3.23 2.19 -10.93
CA ASN A 27 -1.78 2.33 -11.11
C ASN A 27 -1.02 2.08 -9.79
N ALA A 28 -0.44 0.87 -9.66
CA ALA A 28 0.33 0.47 -8.48
C ALA A 28 1.58 1.34 -8.23
N LEU A 29 2.23 1.79 -9.31
CA LEU A 29 3.50 2.50 -9.22
C LEU A 29 3.30 4.00 -8.99
N CYS A 30 2.19 4.54 -9.50
CA CYS A 30 1.77 5.93 -9.38
C CYS A 30 2.94 6.94 -9.50
N VAL A 31 3.80 6.78 -10.53
CA VAL A 31 5.03 7.56 -10.63
C VAL A 31 4.73 9.01 -10.98
N ASN A 32 5.27 9.95 -10.20
CA ASN A 32 5.21 11.39 -10.46
C ASN A 32 6.55 12.07 -10.16
N GLU A 33 7.16 12.71 -11.15
CA GLU A 33 8.48 13.36 -11.04
C GLU A 33 9.59 12.47 -10.42
N GLY A 34 9.54 11.15 -10.69
CA GLY A 34 10.48 10.17 -10.12
C GLY A 34 10.18 9.77 -8.67
N LYS A 35 9.07 10.26 -8.09
CA LYS A 35 8.50 9.80 -6.83
C LYS A 35 7.45 8.72 -7.09
N CYS A 36 7.32 7.80 -6.16
CA CYS A 36 6.34 6.72 -6.20
C CYS A 36 5.90 6.39 -4.77
N TRP A 37 5.01 5.41 -4.64
CA TRP A 37 4.61 4.89 -3.34
C TRP A 37 5.79 4.23 -2.61
N GLU A 38 6.02 4.68 -1.39
CA GLU A 38 7.00 4.14 -0.46
C GLU A 38 6.29 3.32 0.61
N TYR A 39 6.79 2.10 0.86
CA TYR A 39 6.31 1.26 1.94
C TYR A 39 6.97 1.66 3.26
N LEU A 40 6.17 2.12 4.23
CA LEU A 40 6.65 2.58 5.53
C LEU A 40 6.64 1.48 6.60
N GLY A 41 6.09 0.32 6.30
CA GLY A 41 5.96 -0.78 7.23
C GLY A 41 4.51 -1.16 7.51
N SER A 42 4.35 -2.23 8.27
CA SER A 42 3.06 -2.78 8.67
C SER A 42 2.84 -2.65 10.16
N THR A 43 1.60 -2.44 10.52
CA THR A 43 1.07 -2.67 11.86
C THR A 43 0.39 -4.02 11.89
N ILE A 44 -0.22 -4.37 13.02
CA ILE A 44 -0.94 -5.62 13.18
C ILE A 44 -2.17 -5.69 12.25
N ASP A 45 -2.74 -4.55 11.87
CA ASP A 45 -3.99 -4.46 11.11
C ASP A 45 -3.79 -3.87 9.70
N HIS A 46 -2.74 -3.08 9.45
CA HIS A 46 -2.60 -2.32 8.19
C HIS A 46 -1.17 -2.28 7.66
N HIS A 47 -1.01 -2.26 6.34
CA HIS A 47 0.19 -1.84 5.62
C HIS A 47 0.14 -0.33 5.37
N ASN A 48 1.25 0.37 5.63
CA ASN A 48 1.32 1.83 5.55
C ASN A 48 2.14 2.23 4.34
N PHE A 49 1.57 3.09 3.49
CA PHE A 49 2.21 3.63 2.31
C PHE A 49 2.19 5.15 2.32
N ARG A 50 3.22 5.75 1.74
CA ARG A 50 3.33 7.19 1.55
C ARG A 50 3.70 7.51 0.11
N HIS A 51 3.05 8.49 -0.46
CA HIS A 51 3.46 9.12 -1.71
C HIS A 51 3.87 10.56 -1.42
N GLU A 52 5.10 10.97 -1.75
CA GLU A 52 5.57 12.33 -1.41
C GLU A 52 4.89 13.42 -2.26
N LEU A 53 4.52 13.10 -3.51
CA LEU A 53 3.87 14.05 -4.43
C LEU A 53 2.92 13.33 -5.40
N HIS A 54 1.70 13.02 -4.98
CA HIS A 54 0.76 12.25 -5.81
C HIS A 54 0.40 13.01 -7.09
N PRO A 55 0.39 12.36 -8.28
CA PRO A 55 0.15 13.04 -9.56
C PRO A 55 -1.23 13.72 -9.61
N ASP A 56 -2.26 13.10 -9.04
CA ASP A 56 -3.63 13.63 -9.10
C ASP A 56 -3.91 14.73 -8.07
N THR A 57 -3.33 14.65 -6.86
CA THR A 57 -3.62 15.61 -5.79
C THR A 57 -2.56 16.71 -5.66
N GLY A 58 -1.37 16.49 -6.23
CA GLY A 58 -0.22 17.39 -6.14
C GLY A 58 0.33 17.55 -4.73
N LYS A 59 0.03 16.61 -3.82
CA LYS A 59 0.38 16.66 -2.39
C LYS A 59 0.95 15.34 -1.90
N ALA A 60 1.50 15.35 -0.69
CA ALA A 60 1.88 14.13 -0.01
C ALA A 60 0.62 13.37 0.46
N GLU A 61 0.51 12.11 0.06
CA GLU A 61 -0.64 11.24 0.37
C GLU A 61 -0.19 10.06 1.22
N TYR A 62 -1.09 9.60 2.09
CA TYR A 62 -0.87 8.46 2.97
C TYR A 62 -2.03 7.49 2.80
N ILE A 63 -1.71 6.23 2.53
CA ILE A 63 -2.72 5.17 2.37
C ILE A 63 -2.42 4.05 3.34
N TYR A 64 -3.50 3.53 3.92
CA TYR A 64 -3.50 2.36 4.79
C TYR A 64 -4.25 1.25 4.07
N ILE A 65 -3.55 0.15 3.82
CA ILE A 65 -4.14 -1.05 3.22
C ILE A 65 -4.37 -2.07 4.33
N GLU A 66 -5.60 -2.53 4.51
CA GLU A 66 -5.93 -3.53 5.51
C GLU A 66 -5.16 -4.84 5.25
N ARG A 67 -4.63 -5.45 6.31
CA ARG A 67 -4.04 -6.77 6.23
C ARG A 67 -5.15 -7.79 6.08
N ILE A 68 -5.10 -8.57 5.01
CA ILE A 68 -5.92 -9.76 4.88
C ILE A 68 -5.32 -10.79 5.85
N ARG A 69 -5.70 -10.70 7.13
CA ARG A 69 -5.50 -11.81 8.05
C ARG A 69 -6.29 -12.96 7.44
N ALA A 70 -5.59 -13.98 6.91
CA ALA A 70 -6.20 -15.20 6.42
C ALA A 70 -7.28 -15.59 7.43
N ALA A 71 -8.53 -15.50 6.98
CA ALA A 71 -9.70 -15.43 7.85
C ALA A 71 -9.58 -16.49 8.95
N MET A 72 -9.54 -16.05 10.21
CA MET A 72 -9.99 -16.91 11.28
C MET A 72 -11.40 -17.33 10.91
N GLY A 73 -11.58 -18.63 10.73
CA GLY A 73 -12.82 -19.25 10.29
C GLY A 73 -14.00 -18.71 11.08
N TRP A 74 -14.99 -18.19 10.37
CA TRP A 74 -16.31 -18.04 10.92
C TRP A 74 -16.90 -19.46 10.94
N SER A 75 -16.90 -20.05 12.14
CA SER A 75 -17.64 -21.27 12.49
C SER A 75 -19.14 -21.03 12.45
#